data_AF-A0A1Y2T278-F1
#
_entry.id   AF-A0A1Y2T278-F1
#
_cell.length_a   1.000
_cell.length_b   1.000
_cell.length_c   1.000
_cell.angle_alpha   90.00
_cell.angle_beta   90.00
_cell.angle_gamma   90.00
#
_symmetry.space_group_name_H-M   'P 1'
#
loop_
_entity.id
_entity.type
_entity.pdbx_description
1 polymer ?
#
loop_
_entity_poly.entity_id
_entity_poly.type
_entity_poly.pdbx_seq_one_letter_code
_entity_poly.pdbx_strand_id
1 'polypeptide(L)'
;QGEKLETYECGELPFDDALVNFNIRYYVFALTFFVFDMEAIFLYPWAVVFDALGVGALIEMFLFLLVLAIGLFYAYKKGVLHWV
;
A
#
# COMPACT_ATOMS: atom_id res chain seq x y z
N GLN A 1 35.64 8.82 -23.00
CA GLN A 1 34.37 8.20 -22.57
C GLN A 1 34.40 8.23 -21.05
N GLY A 2 34.15 9.41 -20.45
CA GLY A 2 34.66 9.70 -19.10
C GLY A 2 33.67 10.33 -18.11
N GLU A 3 32.59 10.98 -18.57
CA GLU A 3 31.62 11.63 -17.67
C GLU A 3 30.18 11.18 -17.88
N LYS A 4 29.83 10.68 -19.08
CA LYS A 4 28.43 10.36 -19.42
C LYS A 4 27.83 9.19 -18.65
N LEU A 5 28.68 8.42 -17.97
CA LEU A 5 28.31 7.23 -17.19
C LEU A 5 28.41 7.48 -15.68
N GLU A 6 28.81 8.68 -15.27
CA GLU A 6 28.96 9.06 -13.85
C GLU A 6 27.63 9.58 -13.29
N THR A 7 27.42 9.38 -11.98
CA THR A 7 26.25 9.90 -11.26
C THR A 7 26.33 11.43 -11.16
N TYR A 8 25.20 12.10 -11.36
CA TYR A 8 25.12 13.55 -11.30
C TYR A 8 25.11 14.05 -9.84
N GLU A 9 26.12 14.85 -9.47
CA GLU A 9 26.35 15.35 -8.09
C GLU A 9 26.40 16.90 -8.02
N CYS A 10 25.74 17.59 -8.95
CA CYS A 10 25.73 19.07 -9.01
C CYS A 10 27.12 19.75 -9.00
N GLY A 11 28.18 19.05 -9.42
CA GLY A 11 29.54 19.58 -9.55
C GLY A 11 30.52 19.19 -8.43
N GLU A 12 30.06 18.47 -7.39
CA GLU A 12 30.92 17.94 -6.32
C GLU A 12 31.22 16.45 -6.54
N LEU A 13 32.31 15.97 -5.94
CA LEU A 13 32.63 14.54 -5.92
C LEU A 13 31.85 13.86 -4.78
N PRO A 14 31.29 12.65 -5.00
CA PRO A 14 30.56 11.93 -3.96
C PRO A 14 31.48 11.65 -2.77
N PHE A 15 31.05 12.05 -1.58
CA PHE A 15 31.87 12.06 -0.37
C PHE A 15 31.39 11.09 0.72
N ASP A 16 30.30 10.34 0.50
CA ASP A 16 29.73 9.44 1.51
C ASP A 16 29.03 8.22 0.89
N ASP A 17 28.72 7.22 1.71
CA ASP A 17 27.96 6.05 1.31
C ASP A 17 26.51 6.43 0.95
N ALA A 18 25.96 5.81 -0.11
CA ALA A 18 24.59 6.03 -0.55
C ALA A 18 23.50 5.45 0.40
N LEU A 19 23.88 5.06 1.62
CA LEU A 19 22.99 4.45 2.60
C LEU A 19 22.26 5.54 3.39
N VAL A 20 20.97 5.70 3.09
CA VAL A 20 20.10 6.66 3.77
C VAL A 20 19.31 6.03 4.90
N ASN A 21 19.13 6.77 6.00
CA ASN A 21 18.22 6.39 7.07
C ASN A 21 16.78 6.44 6.55
N PHE A 22 16.21 5.25 6.35
CA PHE A 22 14.88 5.12 5.78
C PHE A 22 13.80 5.34 6.86
N ASN A 23 12.83 6.19 6.57
CA ASN A 23 11.73 6.45 7.49
C ASN A 23 10.77 5.25 7.50
N ILE A 24 10.47 4.70 8.68
CA ILE A 24 9.53 3.58 8.85
C ILE A 24 8.14 3.84 8.23
N ARG A 25 7.74 5.11 8.08
CA ARG A 25 6.44 5.50 7.50
C ARG A 25 6.23 4.89 6.11
N TYR A 26 7.27 4.87 5.25
CA TYR A 26 7.17 4.26 3.91
C TYR A 26 6.77 2.79 3.97
N TYR A 27 7.33 2.03 4.93
CA TYR A 27 6.99 0.62 5.12
C TYR A 27 5.53 0.46 5.56
N VAL A 28 5.05 1.32 6.47
CA VAL A 28 3.66 1.22 6.94
C VAL A 28 2.66 1.55 5.84
N PHE A 29 2.95 2.53 4.98
CA PHE A 29 2.15 2.79 3.79
C PHE A 29 2.14 1.60 2.84
N ALA A 30 3.31 1.02 2.54
CA ALA A 30 3.42 -0.13 1.65
C ALA A 30 2.66 -1.35 2.20
N LEU A 31 2.80 -1.65 3.49
CA LEU A 31 2.10 -2.77 4.12
C LEU A 31 0.59 -2.56 4.16
N THR A 32 0.14 -1.34 4.47
CA THR A 32 -1.30 -1.01 4.47
C THR A 32 -1.89 -1.14 3.07
N PHE A 33 -1.17 -0.66 2.05
CA PHE A 33 -1.55 -0.82 0.65
C PHE A 33 -1.60 -2.30 0.25
N PHE A 34 -0.58 -3.09 0.60
CA PHE A 34 -0.51 -4.51 0.27
C PHE A 34 -1.67 -5.30 0.86
N VAL A 35 -2.01 -5.04 2.13
CA VAL A 35 -3.18 -5.66 2.77
C VAL A 35 -4.46 -5.26 2.05
N PHE A 36 -4.65 -3.98 1.70
CA PHE A 36 -5.84 -3.54 0.99
C PHE A 36 -5.95 -4.10 -0.44
N ASP A 37 -4.83 -4.19 -1.16
CA ASP A 37 -4.75 -4.70 -2.52
C ASP A 37 -5.05 -6.21 -2.60
N MET A 38 -4.58 -6.97 -1.61
CA MET A 38 -4.91 -8.40 -1.47
C MET A 38 -6.43 -8.63 -1.40
N GLU A 39 -7.17 -7.70 -0.82
CA GLU A 39 -8.62 -7.83 -0.65
C GLU A 39 -9.36 -7.47 -1.94
N ALA A 40 -8.80 -6.56 -2.74
CA ALA A 40 -9.30 -6.28 -4.09
C ALA A 40 -9.26 -7.55 -4.96
N ILE A 41 -8.20 -8.35 -4.82
CA ILE A 41 -8.08 -9.65 -5.52
C ILE A 41 -9.23 -10.59 -5.15
N PHE A 42 -9.74 -10.56 -3.90
CA PHE A 42 -10.89 -11.37 -3.50
C PHE A 42 -12.23 -10.78 -3.95
N LEU A 43 -12.34 -9.46 -4.04
CA LEU A 43 -13.54 -8.77 -4.53
C LEU A 43 -13.85 -9.10 -6.00
N TYR A 44 -12.83 -9.23 -6.86
CA TYR A 44 -13.04 -9.45 -8.29
C TYR A 44 -13.76 -10.77 -8.61
N PRO A 45 -13.29 -11.96 -8.19
CA PRO A 45 -13.98 -13.21 -8.47
C PRO A 45 -15.41 -13.22 -7.91
N TRP A 46 -15.59 -12.72 -6.67
CA TRP A 46 -16.93 -12.63 -6.07
C TRP A 46 -17.88 -11.77 -6.92
N ALA A 47 -17.42 -10.61 -7.39
CA ALA A 47 -18.24 -9.73 -8.23
C ALA A 47 -18.61 -10.40 -9.56
N VAL A 48 -17.72 -11.20 -10.13
CA VAL A 48 -17.97 -11.94 -11.39
C VAL A 48 -18.99 -13.07 -11.20
N VAL A 49 -19.00 -13.77 -10.06
CA VAL A 49 -19.92 -14.90 -9.82
C VAL A 49 -21.15 -14.55 -8.98
N PHE A 50 -21.34 -13.27 -8.64
CA PHE A 50 -22.40 -12.80 -7.74
C PHE A 50 -23.80 -13.28 -8.14
N ASP A 51 -24.10 -13.23 -9.44
CA ASP A 51 -25.40 -13.64 -10.01
C ASP A 51 -25.76 -15.11 -9.68
N ALA A 52 -24.76 -15.98 -9.48
CA ALA A 52 -24.96 -17.39 -9.15
C ALA A 52 -25.06 -17.66 -7.64
N LEU A 53 -24.58 -16.75 -6.79
CA LEU A 53 -24.47 -16.93 -5.35
C LEU A 53 -25.67 -16.37 -4.57
N GLY A 54 -26.35 -15.36 -5.12
CA GLY A 54 -27.53 -14.74 -4.51
C GLY A 54 -27.23 -13.90 -3.26
N VAL A 55 -28.27 -13.60 -2.48
CA VAL A 55 -28.24 -12.59 -1.40
C VAL A 55 -27.33 -12.98 -0.22
N GLY A 56 -27.11 -14.28 0.02
CA GLY A 56 -26.21 -14.74 1.09
C GLY A 56 -24.76 -14.24 0.89
N ALA A 57 -24.25 -14.33 -0.33
CA ALA A 57 -22.92 -13.84 -0.67
C ALA A 57 -22.80 -12.31 -0.60
N LEU A 58 -23.91 -11.57 -0.68
CA LEU A 58 -23.91 -10.12 -0.42
C LEU A 58 -23.61 -9.83 1.05
N ILE A 59 -24.21 -10.58 1.97
CA ILE A 59 -23.99 -10.43 3.41
C ILE A 59 -22.55 -10.79 3.77
N GLU A 60 -22.05 -11.90 3.24
CA GLU A 60 -20.65 -12.32 3.43
C GLU A 60 -19.68 -11.25 2.94
N MET A 61 -19.92 -10.69 1.74
CA MET A 61 -19.06 -9.64 1.21
C MET A 61 -19.16 -8.33 2.02
N PHE A 62 -20.34 -8.00 2.51
CA PHE A 62 -20.50 -6.84 3.39
C PHE A 62 -19.70 -7.00 4.69
N LEU A 63 -19.74 -8.19 5.31
CA LEU A 63 -18.95 -8.47 6.51
C LEU A 63 -17.44 -8.39 6.24
N PHE A 64 -17.00 -8.92 5.10
CA PHE A 64 -15.61 -8.82 4.65
C PHE A 64 -15.15 -7.36 4.50
N LEU A 65 -15.93 -6.53 3.81
CA LEU A 65 -15.64 -5.09 3.67
C LEU A 65 -15.68 -4.34 5.00
N LEU A 66 -16.54 -4.76 5.93
CA LEU A 66 -16.65 -4.15 7.26
C LEU A 66 -15.37 -4.34 8.08
N VAL A 67 -14.78 -5.54 8.03
CA VAL A 67 -13.48 -5.81 8.69
C VAL A 67 -12.40 -4.86 8.17
N LEU A 68 -12.38 -4.58 6.86
CA LEU A 68 -11.44 -3.63 6.27
C LEU A 68 -11.72 -2.18 6.68
N ALA A 69 -12.99 -1.79 6.68
CA ALA A 69 -13.38 -0.45 7.12
C ALA A 69 -12.93 -0.18 8.56
N ILE A 70 -13.03 -1.18 9.45
CA ILE A 70 -12.53 -1.09 10.83
C ILE A 70 -11.00 -0.94 10.85
N GLY A 71 -10.27 -1.77 10.09
CA GLY A 71 -8.81 -1.70 10.02
C GLY A 71 -8.32 -0.35 9.50
N LEU A 72 -8.93 0.16 8.43
CA LEU A 72 -8.63 1.47 7.86
C LEU A 72 -8.97 2.61 8.84
N PHE A 73 -10.13 2.54 9.50
CA PHE A 73 -10.53 3.51 10.51
C PHE A 73 -9.54 3.55 11.69
N TYR A 74 -9.05 2.39 12.13
CA TYR A 74 -8.02 2.30 13.16
C TYR A 74 -6.69 2.94 12.71
N ALA A 75 -6.22 2.63 11.49
CA ALA A 75 -5.01 3.20 10.93
C ALA A 75 -5.11 4.73 10.78
N TYR A 76 -6.29 5.22 10.36
CA TYR A 76 -6.59 6.64 10.30
C TYR A 76 -6.55 7.30 11.68
N LYS A 77 -7.19 6.70 12.69
CA LYS A 77 -7.18 7.21 14.07
C LYS A 77 -5.77 7.26 14.68
N LYS A 78 -4.89 6.33 14.30
CA LYS A 78 -3.48 6.34 14.70
C LYS A 78 -2.62 7.34 13.93
N GLY A 79 -3.17 8.05 12.94
CA GLY A 79 -2.44 9.04 12.16
C GLY A 79 -1.33 8.46 11.29
N VAL A 80 -1.33 7.15 11.07
CA VAL A 80 -0.25 6.47 10.33
C VAL A 80 -0.28 6.79 8.83
N LEU A 81 -1.44 7.28 8.36
CA LEU A 81 -1.68 7.74 7.00
C LEU A 81 -1.35 9.23 6.81
N HIS A 82 -0.84 9.93 7.83
CA HIS A 82 -0.52 11.34 7.76
C HIS A 82 0.95 11.56 7.32
N TRP A 83 1.15 12.37 6.28
CA TRP A 83 2.47 12.73 5.78
C TRP A 83 2.73 14.22 6.04
N VAL A 84 3.55 14.52 7.05
CA VAL A 84 4.19 15.83 7.29
C VAL A 84 5.68 15.60 7.45
#